data_AF-A0A2V6X5V3-F1
#
_entry.id   AF-A0A2V6X5V3-F1
#
_cell.length_a   1.000
_cell.length_b   1.000
_cell.length_c   1.000
_cell.angle_alpha   90.00
_cell.angle_beta   90.00
_cell.angle_gamma   90.00
#
_symmetry.space_group_name_H-M   'P 1'
#
loop_
_entity.id
_entity.type
_entity.pdbx_description
1 polymer ?
#
loop_
_entity_poly.entity_id
_entity_poly.type
_entity_poly.pdbx_seq_one_letter_code
_entity_poly.pdbx_strand_id
1 'polypeptide(L)'
;DRIASAWLIKRFCDPEARFTFADAADAVRKGIPFDVLGAEFGHHAEDCTFETLVKRFGLKDRRVRLIAEIVHEADLHDGKFTRNEATGVDLAIRALAEATPDDDELLTRGMAMFDGLYAVLKSKTR
;
A
#
# COMPACT_ATOMS: atom_id res chain seq x y z
N ASP A 1 2.37 4.43 -2.31
CA ASP A 1 1.88 3.78 -1.06
C ASP A 1 0.36 3.46 -1.00
N ARG A 2 -0.53 4.46 -1.09
CA ARG A 2 -2.01 4.37 -0.89
C ARG A 2 -2.70 3.08 -1.31
N ILE A 3 -2.55 2.70 -2.58
CA ILE A 3 -3.22 1.53 -3.16
C ILE A 3 -2.77 0.23 -2.47
N ALA A 4 -1.47 0.10 -2.19
CA ALA A 4 -0.92 -1.05 -1.49
C ALA A 4 -1.45 -1.12 -0.05
N SER A 5 -1.52 0.04 0.62
CA SER A 5 -2.04 0.17 1.98
C SER A 5 -3.52 -0.20 2.06
N ALA A 6 -4.34 0.24 1.10
CA ALA A 6 -5.75 -0.14 0.99
C ALA A 6 -5.92 -1.66 0.73
N TRP A 7 -5.10 -2.23 -0.17
CA TRP A 7 -5.05 -3.68 -0.40
C TRP A 7 -4.72 -4.45 0.89
N LEU A 8 -3.71 -4.00 1.63
CA LEU A 8 -3.28 -4.61 2.88
C LEU A 8 -4.41 -4.61 3.93
N ILE A 9 -5.04 -3.45 4.13
CA ILE A 9 -6.17 -3.28 5.05
C ILE A 9 -7.28 -4.27 4.68
N LYS A 10 -7.71 -4.27 3.42
CA LYS A 10 -8.83 -5.11 2.98
C LYS A 10 -8.53 -6.60 3.08
N ARG A 11 -7.28 -7.01 2.83
CA ARG A 11 -6.91 -8.43 2.78
C ARG A 11 -6.51 -9.02 4.13
N PHE A 12 -5.94 -8.23 5.04
CA PHE A 12 -5.33 -8.74 6.28
C PHE A 12 -5.88 -8.12 7.55
N CYS A 13 -6.55 -6.97 7.49
CA CYS A 13 -7.04 -6.26 8.67
C CYS A 13 -8.58 -6.30 8.77
N ASP A 14 -9.27 -5.87 7.71
CA ASP A 14 -10.73 -5.77 7.65
C ASP A 14 -11.26 -5.99 6.23
N PRO A 15 -11.80 -7.18 5.91
CA PRO A 15 -12.40 -7.50 4.60
C PRO A 15 -13.57 -6.60 4.19
N GLU A 16 -14.28 -6.03 5.17
CA GLU A 16 -15.45 -5.18 4.94
C GLU A 16 -15.08 -3.70 4.82
N ALA A 17 -13.78 -3.36 4.90
CA ALA A 17 -13.29 -2.00 4.77
C ALA A 17 -13.75 -1.35 3.45
N ARG A 18 -14.22 -0.10 3.59
CA ARG A 18 -14.61 0.78 2.49
C ARG A 18 -13.70 1.98 2.46
N PHE A 19 -13.31 2.38 1.26
CA PHE A 19 -12.43 3.51 1.02
C PHE A 19 -13.22 4.65 0.42
N THR A 20 -12.85 5.87 0.79
CA THR A 20 -13.40 7.09 0.20
C THR A 20 -12.26 8.06 0.01
N PHE A 21 -12.31 8.82 -1.08
CA PHE A 21 -11.34 9.85 -1.39
C PHE A 21 -11.85 11.17 -0.83
N ALA A 22 -11.01 11.86 -0.07
CA ALA A 22 -11.36 13.10 0.61
C ALA A 22 -10.13 13.97 0.79
N ASP A 23 -10.34 15.29 0.82
CA ASP A 23 -9.32 16.23 1.20
C ASP A 23 -8.91 16.02 2.66
N ALA A 24 -7.65 16.33 2.97
CA ALA A 24 -7.06 16.12 4.31
C ALA A 24 -7.88 16.78 5.43
N ALA A 25 -8.48 17.94 5.16
CA ALA A 25 -9.31 18.68 6.12
C ALA A 25 -10.59 17.95 6.51
N ASP A 26 -11.12 17.09 5.63
CA ASP A 26 -12.40 16.39 5.81
C ASP A 26 -12.23 14.90 6.15
N ALA A 27 -11.02 14.35 5.98
CA ALA A 27 -10.78 12.91 6.09
C ALA A 27 -11.18 12.34 7.47
N VAL A 28 -10.84 13.04 8.56
CA VAL A 28 -11.17 12.63 9.94
C VAL A 28 -12.69 12.58 10.18
N ARG A 29 -13.47 13.42 9.49
CA ARG A 29 -14.93 13.45 9.63
C ARG A 29 -15.61 12.31 8.87
N LYS A 30 -14.97 11.81 7.82
CA LYS A 30 -15.52 10.78 6.93
C LYS A 30 -15.09 9.37 7.31
N GLY A 31 -14.03 9.22 8.11
CA GLY A 31 -13.55 7.92 8.58
C GLY A 31 -12.18 8.00 9.25
N ILE A 32 -11.46 6.88 9.22
CA ILE A 32 -10.09 6.79 9.72
C ILE A 32 -9.15 7.20 8.58
N PRO A 33 -8.45 8.34 8.68
CA PRO A 33 -7.50 8.74 7.66
C PRO A 33 -6.27 7.82 7.66
N PHE A 34 -5.80 7.46 6.47
CA PHE A 34 -4.50 6.85 6.26
C PHE A 34 -3.83 7.48 5.05
N ASP A 35 -2.50 7.50 5.04
CA ASP A 35 -1.67 8.15 4.01
C ASP A 35 -2.02 9.63 3.76
N VAL A 36 -2.39 10.32 4.85
CA VAL A 36 -2.61 11.77 4.91
C VAL A 36 -1.60 12.35 5.90
N LEU A 37 -1.09 13.56 5.62
CA LEU A 37 -0.13 14.22 6.51
C LEU A 37 -0.69 14.34 7.93
N GLY A 38 0.06 13.82 8.91
CA GLY A 38 -0.32 13.84 10.32
C GLY A 38 -1.36 12.78 10.74
N ALA A 39 -1.77 11.89 9.83
CA ALA A 39 -2.65 10.77 10.17
C ALA A 39 -1.93 9.74 11.05
N GLU A 40 -2.69 9.07 11.91
CA GLU A 40 -2.16 7.97 12.72
C GLU A 40 -1.60 6.85 11.84
N PHE A 41 -2.29 6.53 10.74
CA PHE A 41 -1.85 5.55 9.75
C PHE A 41 -1.25 6.25 8.53
N GLY A 42 -0.19 7.02 8.73
CA GLY A 42 0.56 7.70 7.68
C GLY A 42 2.02 7.25 7.64
N HIS A 43 2.86 8.08 7.02
CA HIS A 43 4.31 7.95 7.15
C HIS A 43 4.75 8.27 8.58
N HIS A 44 5.63 7.44 9.14
CA HIS A 44 6.21 7.65 10.49
C HIS A 44 7.70 7.39 10.48
N ALA A 45 8.49 8.39 10.85
CA ALA A 45 9.95 8.34 10.78
C ALA A 45 10.42 7.95 9.37
N GLU A 46 11.01 6.75 9.22
CA GLU A 46 11.48 6.22 7.93
C GLU A 46 10.50 5.23 7.29
N ASP A 47 9.34 5.00 7.90
CA ASP A 47 8.37 4.05 7.38
C ASP A 47 7.36 4.74 6.49
N CYS A 48 7.06 4.14 5.34
CA CYS A 48 5.87 4.49 4.58
C CYS A 48 4.59 4.05 5.34
N THR A 49 3.42 4.51 4.91
CA THR A 49 2.12 4.10 5.44
C THR A 49 1.94 2.57 5.42
N PHE A 50 2.35 1.88 4.35
CA PHE A 50 2.25 0.41 4.29
C PHE A 50 3.02 -0.26 5.43
N GLU A 51 4.27 0.15 5.66
CA GLU A 51 5.10 -0.37 6.74
C GLU A 51 4.53 -0.02 8.13
N THR A 52 4.02 1.20 8.29
CA THR A 52 3.31 1.62 9.50
C THR A 52 2.13 0.68 9.78
N LEU A 53 1.30 0.39 8.78
CA LEU A 53 0.17 -0.54 8.92
C LEU A 53 0.63 -1.94 9.30
N VAL A 54 1.64 -2.50 8.61
CA VAL A 54 2.22 -3.81 8.94
C VAL A 54 2.65 -3.89 10.41
N LYS A 55 3.33 -2.84 10.92
CA LYS A 55 3.79 -2.77 12.30
C LYS A 55 2.63 -2.61 13.29
N ARG A 56 1.70 -1.68 13.03
CA ARG A 56 0.56 -1.35 13.90
C ARG A 56 -0.41 -2.53 14.05
N PHE A 57 -0.66 -3.28 12.98
CA PHE A 57 -1.53 -4.46 12.98
C PHE A 57 -0.77 -5.77 13.32
N GLY A 58 0.54 -5.70 13.56
CA GLY A 58 1.34 -6.86 13.98
C GLY A 58 1.40 -7.98 12.94
N LEU A 59 1.36 -7.65 11.65
CA LEU A 59 1.29 -8.63 10.56
C LEU A 59 2.64 -9.35 10.38
N LYS A 60 2.64 -10.69 10.44
CA LYS A 60 3.86 -11.52 10.40
C LYS A 60 4.07 -12.27 9.08
N ASP A 61 3.15 -12.14 8.13
CA ASP A 61 3.25 -12.82 6.84
C ASP A 61 4.54 -12.37 6.11
N ARG A 62 5.33 -13.34 5.66
CA ARG A 62 6.62 -13.09 5.02
C ARG A 62 6.46 -12.38 3.67
N ARG A 63 5.43 -12.72 2.90
CA ARG A 63 5.15 -12.10 1.60
C ARG A 63 4.71 -10.66 1.80
N VAL A 64 3.91 -10.38 2.84
CA VAL A 64 3.57 -9.00 3.23
C VAL A 64 4.82 -8.19 3.55
N ARG A 65 5.80 -8.76 4.26
CA ARG A 65 7.09 -8.08 4.50
C ARG A 65 7.87 -7.81 3.21
N LEU A 66 7.90 -8.75 2.27
CA LEU A 66 8.54 -8.52 0.96
C LEU A 66 7.84 -7.40 0.18
N ILE A 67 6.51 -7.35 0.21
CA ILE A 67 5.73 -6.27 -0.41
C ILE A 67 6.03 -4.95 0.30
N ALA A 68 6.16 -4.93 1.62
CA ALA A 68 6.50 -3.73 2.38
C ALA A 68 7.82 -3.11 1.88
N GLU A 69 8.86 -3.91 1.70
CA GLU A 69 10.15 -3.43 1.17
C GLU A 69 10.03 -2.93 -0.28
N ILE A 70 9.23 -3.60 -1.12
CA ILE A 70 8.99 -3.16 -2.50
C ILE A 70 8.24 -1.82 -2.54
N VAL A 71 7.21 -1.68 -1.70
CA VAL A 71 6.40 -0.45 -1.60
C VAL A 71 7.24 0.68 -1.02
N HIS A 72 8.08 0.41 -0.03
CA HIS A 72 9.01 1.40 0.53
C HIS A 72 9.89 2.01 -0.57
N GLU A 73 10.58 1.18 -1.35
CA GLU A 73 11.45 1.68 -2.43
C GLU A 73 10.68 2.39 -3.54
N ALA A 74 9.48 1.91 -3.86
CA ALA A 74 8.63 2.54 -4.86
C ALA A 74 8.05 3.89 -4.40
N ASP A 75 8.05 4.17 -3.11
CA ASP A 75 7.44 5.37 -2.54
C ASP A 75 8.50 6.38 -2.08
N LEU A 76 9.46 5.94 -1.27
CA LEU A 76 10.49 6.80 -0.66
C LEU A 76 11.75 6.96 -1.52
N HIS A 77 12.06 5.98 -2.37
CA HIS A 77 13.22 6.02 -3.29
C HIS A 77 14.57 6.33 -2.59
N ASP A 78 14.74 5.93 -1.33
CA ASP A 78 15.92 6.26 -0.52
C ASP A 78 17.02 5.18 -0.56
N GLY A 79 16.75 4.04 -1.20
CA GLY A 79 17.70 2.94 -1.36
C GLY A 79 17.89 2.08 -0.12
N LYS A 80 17.00 2.16 0.87
CA LYS A 80 17.06 1.35 2.11
C LYS A 80 17.02 -0.14 1.83
N PHE A 81 16.26 -0.57 0.84
CA PHE A 81 16.12 -1.96 0.39
C PHE A 81 16.54 -2.12 -1.07
N THR A 82 17.28 -3.19 -1.37
CA THR A 82 17.63 -3.52 -2.76
C THR A 82 16.51 -4.33 -3.42
N ARG A 83 15.48 -3.65 -3.94
CA ARG A 83 14.30 -4.25 -4.58
C ARG A 83 14.14 -3.82 -6.03
N ASN A 84 14.65 -4.65 -6.95
CA ASN A 84 14.51 -4.42 -8.39
C ASN A 84 13.03 -4.41 -8.84
N GLU A 85 12.16 -5.10 -8.10
CA GLU A 85 10.73 -5.14 -8.35
C GLU A 85 10.07 -3.77 -8.16
N ALA A 86 10.63 -2.89 -7.33
CA ALA A 86 10.05 -1.60 -6.96
C ALA A 86 9.87 -0.68 -8.18
N THR A 87 10.87 -0.58 -9.06
CA THR A 87 10.77 0.22 -10.29
C THR A 87 9.65 -0.27 -11.21
N GLY A 88 9.46 -1.59 -11.30
CA GLY A 88 8.39 -2.17 -12.10
C GLY A 88 7.00 -1.90 -11.51
N VAL A 89 6.88 -2.02 -10.18
CA VAL A 89 5.64 -1.72 -9.46
C VAL A 89 5.29 -0.23 -9.55
N ASP A 90 6.25 0.67 -9.35
CA ASP A 90 6.05 2.12 -9.49
C ASP A 90 5.55 2.48 -10.90
N LEU A 91 6.24 1.99 -11.93
CA LEU A 91 5.83 2.23 -13.32
C LEU A 91 4.42 1.69 -13.60
N ALA A 92 4.09 0.49 -13.13
CA ALA A 92 2.78 -0.11 -13.33
C ALA A 92 1.67 0.68 -12.64
N ILE A 93 1.88 1.14 -11.40
CA ILE A 93 0.91 1.98 -10.68
C ILE A 93 0.72 3.32 -11.38
N ARG A 94 1.80 3.99 -11.80
CA ARG A 94 1.70 5.24 -12.56
C ARG A 94 0.94 5.07 -13.88
N ALA A 95 1.23 3.99 -14.61
CA ALA A 95 0.52 3.69 -15.85
C ALA A 95 -0.97 3.41 -15.61
N LEU A 96 -1.32 2.70 -14.52
CA LEU A 96 -2.71 2.47 -14.14
C LEU A 96 -3.43 3.78 -13.78
N ALA A 97 -2.77 4.67 -13.04
CA ALA A 97 -3.31 5.97 -12.66
C ALA A 97 -3.57 6.86 -13.90
N GLU A 98 -2.62 6.91 -14.83
CA GLU A 98 -2.78 7.66 -16.09
C GLU A 98 -3.93 7.10 -16.95
N ALA A 99 -4.09 5.77 -16.97
CA ALA A 99 -5.11 5.11 -17.78
C ALA A 99 -6.51 5.06 -17.13
N THR A 100 -6.64 5.40 -15.85
CA THR A 100 -7.87 5.20 -15.07
C THR A 100 -8.20 6.47 -14.26
N PRO A 101 -9.02 7.39 -14.82
CA PRO A 101 -9.36 8.65 -14.15
C PRO A 101 -10.29 8.49 -12.94
N ASP A 102 -11.00 7.37 -12.83
CA ASP A 102 -11.90 7.07 -11.71
C ASP A 102 -11.12 6.42 -10.56
N ASP A 103 -11.15 7.05 -9.39
CA ASP A 103 -10.34 6.64 -8.24
C ASP A 103 -10.76 5.27 -7.67
N ASP A 104 -12.06 4.95 -7.68
CA ASP A 104 -12.59 3.67 -7.18
C ASP A 104 -12.18 2.52 -8.12
N GLU A 105 -12.23 2.76 -9.43
CA GLU A 105 -11.76 1.81 -10.43
C GLU A 105 -10.23 1.64 -10.36
N LEU A 106 -9.48 2.73 -10.22
CA LEU A 106 -8.02 2.71 -10.05
C LEU A 106 -7.63 1.88 -8.82
N LEU A 107 -8.30 2.11 -7.69
CA LEU A 107 -8.06 1.36 -6.47
C LEU A 107 -8.37 -0.13 -6.68
N THR A 108 -9.47 -0.47 -7.34
CA THR A 108 -9.84 -1.86 -7.64
C THR A 108 -8.79 -2.56 -8.51
N ARG A 109 -8.37 -1.93 -9.61
CA ARG A 109 -7.34 -2.46 -10.52
C ARG A 109 -5.99 -2.60 -9.82
N GLY A 110 -5.62 -1.60 -9.03
CA GLY A 110 -4.39 -1.60 -8.24
C GLY A 110 -4.35 -2.71 -7.19
N MET A 111 -5.47 -2.93 -6.45
CA MET A 111 -5.58 -4.04 -5.49
C MET A 111 -5.42 -5.40 -6.18
N ALA A 112 -6.02 -5.59 -7.37
CA ALA A 112 -5.85 -6.83 -8.14
C ALA A 112 -4.39 -7.06 -8.57
N MET A 113 -3.64 -6.00 -8.88
CA MET A 113 -2.21 -6.09 -9.16
C MET A 113 -1.43 -6.59 -7.93
N PHE A 114 -1.73 -6.05 -6.73
CA PHE A 114 -1.10 -6.51 -5.49
C PHE A 114 -1.50 -7.94 -5.11
N ASP A 115 -2.71 -8.39 -5.43
CA ASP A 115 -3.08 -9.81 -5.33
C ASP A 115 -2.18 -10.70 -6.20
N GLY A 116 -1.94 -10.29 -7.45
CA GLY A 116 -1.03 -10.98 -8.35
C GLY A 116 0.42 -11.01 -7.83
N LEU A 117 0.92 -9.86 -7.35
CA LEU A 117 2.25 -9.76 -6.75
C LEU A 117 2.37 -10.68 -5.52
N TYR A 118 1.38 -10.66 -4.63
CA TYR A 118 1.36 -11.53 -3.46
C TYR A 118 1.33 -13.03 -3.82
N ALA A 119 0.64 -13.39 -4.90
CA ALA A 119 0.57 -14.78 -5.38
C ALA A 119 1.90 -15.28 -5.94
N VAL A 120 2.67 -14.43 -6.65
CA VAL A 120 3.95 -14.83 -7.24
C VAL A 120 5.10 -14.81 -6.23
N LEU A 121 5.01 -13.96 -5.21
CA LEU A 121 6.01 -13.92 -4.14
C LEU A 121 6.01 -15.24 -3.37
N LYS A 122 7.00 -16.07 -3.65
CA LYS A 122 7.15 -17.37 -2.99
C LYS A 122 7.39 -17.16 -1.50
N SER A 123 6.57 -17.79 -0.68
CA SER A 123 7.05 -18.34 0.58
C SER A 123 8.22 -19.26 0.22
N LYS A 124 9.47 -18.84 0.39
CA LYS A 124 10.58 -19.79 0.46
C LYS A 124 10.30 -20.66 1.69
N THR A 125 9.60 -21.78 1.48
CA THR A 125 9.61 -22.90 2.41
C THR A 125 11.08 -23.26 2.61
N ARG A 126 11.49 -23.33 3.87
CA ARG A 126 12.86 -23.65 4.28
C ARG A 126 13.34 -24.95 3.66
#